data_AF-A0A7K0TUR3-F1
#
_entry.id   AF-A0A7K0TUR3-F1
#
_cell.length_a   1.000
_cell.length_b   1.000
_cell.length_c   1.000
_cell.angle_alpha   90.00
_cell.angle_beta   90.00
_cell.angle_gamma   90.00
#
_symmetry.space_group_name_H-M   'P 1'
#
loop_
_entity.id
_entity.type
_entity.pdbx_description
1 polymer ?
#
loop_
_entity_poly.entity_id
_entity_poly.type
_entity_poly.pdbx_seq_one_letter_code
_entity_poly.pdbx_strand_id
1 'polypeptide(L)'
;MKISLKRKSEKKSKKGSKSFDQAKWIRGFTIAAVSIWVFYAFIVDLLPYEVASFFQKWMPASTVNESLVWVICALGLNIVVGYAGLLDLGFVAFWAIGGYSAGWFMSDFFHQVNIHVGSTSPATQNGIHFSFWGVLIIGALICAAFGVIIGAPTLRLKSDYLALVTLGFGEIIPQIFYNGENIAGFNLSNG
;
A
#
# COMPACT_ATOMS: atom_id res chain seq x y z
N MET A 1 45.15 -27.87 -26.95
CA MET A 1 43.67 -27.99 -26.99
C MET A 1 42.95 -27.46 -25.73
N LYS A 2 43.43 -27.70 -24.50
CA LYS A 2 42.77 -27.26 -23.24
C LYS A 2 42.63 -25.74 -23.03
N ILE A 3 43.55 -24.93 -23.56
CA ILE A 3 43.54 -23.45 -23.40
C ILE A 3 42.39 -22.78 -24.17
N SER A 4 42.02 -23.33 -25.33
CA SER A 4 40.92 -22.82 -26.17
C SER A 4 39.55 -23.00 -25.50
N LEU A 5 39.36 -24.14 -24.82
CA LEU A 5 38.11 -24.46 -24.12
C LEU A 5 37.89 -23.56 -22.90
N LYS A 6 38.95 -23.23 -22.15
CA LYS A 6 38.88 -22.33 -20.98
C LYS A 6 38.52 -20.90 -21.38
N ARG A 7 39.08 -20.37 -22.48
CA ARG A 7 38.70 -19.05 -23.02
C ARG A 7 37.26 -19.02 -23.52
N LYS A 8 36.75 -20.14 -24.06
CA LYS A 8 35.36 -20.26 -24.52
C LYS A 8 34.39 -20.33 -23.33
N SER A 9 34.76 -20.99 -22.22
CA SER A 9 33.93 -21.02 -21.00
C SER A 9 33.90 -19.68 -20.26
N GLU A 10 35.04 -18.97 -20.16
CA GLU A 10 35.08 -17.60 -19.60
C GLU A 10 34.27 -16.60 -20.43
N LYS A 11 34.35 -16.67 -21.77
CA LYS A 11 33.53 -15.82 -22.64
C LYS A 11 32.04 -16.17 -22.57
N LYS A 12 31.66 -17.42 -22.27
CA LYS A 12 30.25 -17.81 -22.08
C LYS A 12 29.71 -17.33 -20.73
N SER A 13 30.53 -17.39 -19.67
CA SER A 13 30.20 -16.89 -18.33
C SER A 13 29.96 -15.37 -18.33
N LYS A 14 30.75 -14.59 -19.08
CA LYS A 14 30.54 -13.13 -19.21
C LYS A 14 29.38 -12.72 -20.12
N LYS A 15 28.74 -13.64 -20.84
CA LYS A 15 27.68 -13.33 -21.83
C LYS A 15 26.25 -13.45 -21.28
N GLY A 16 26.09 -13.67 -19.98
CA GLY A 16 24.86 -14.26 -19.44
C GLY A 16 24.26 -13.61 -18.20
N SER A 17 24.37 -12.31 -17.99
CA SER A 17 23.31 -11.58 -17.27
C SER A 17 23.17 -10.20 -17.89
N LYS A 18 22.09 -9.99 -18.66
CA LYS A 18 21.67 -8.62 -18.91
C LYS A 18 21.31 -8.06 -17.53
N SER A 19 22.07 -7.09 -17.05
CA SER A 19 21.71 -6.36 -15.83
C SER A 19 20.27 -5.88 -16.00
N PHE A 20 19.43 -6.20 -15.02
CA PHE A 20 18.05 -5.76 -15.02
C PHE A 20 18.03 -4.24 -14.93
N ASP A 21 17.64 -3.57 -16.02
CA ASP A 21 17.51 -2.11 -16.04
C ASP A 21 16.31 -1.70 -15.19
N GLN A 22 16.53 -1.54 -13.89
CA GLN A 22 15.49 -1.19 -12.91
C GLN A 22 14.74 0.10 -13.32
N ALA A 23 15.44 1.08 -13.89
CA ALA A 23 14.85 2.30 -14.41
C ALA A 23 13.92 2.07 -15.61
N LYS A 24 14.14 1.05 -16.46
CA LYS A 24 13.22 0.71 -17.55
C LYS A 24 11.96 0.03 -17.01
N TRP A 25 12.12 -0.84 -16.02
CA TRP A 25 11.00 -1.52 -15.38
C TRP A 25 10.09 -0.55 -14.63
N ILE A 26 10.66 0.36 -13.84
CA ILE A 26 9.90 1.40 -13.12
C ILE A 26 9.12 2.26 -14.11
N ARG A 27 9.78 2.75 -15.17
CA ARG A 27 9.11 3.56 -16.20
C ARG A 27 7.98 2.81 -16.89
N GLY A 28 8.18 1.55 -17.25
CA GLY A 28 7.15 0.72 -17.86
C GLY A 28 5.93 0.53 -16.96
N PHE A 29 6.17 0.27 -15.67
CA PHE A 29 5.12 0.14 -14.68
C PHE A 29 4.32 1.45 -14.50
N THR A 30 5.02 2.58 -14.34
CA THR A 30 4.36 3.89 -14.20
C THR A 30 3.53 4.25 -15.44
N ILE A 31 4.05 3.99 -16.64
CA ILE A 31 3.32 4.24 -17.89
C ILE A 31 2.05 3.37 -17.96
N ALA A 32 2.15 2.08 -17.61
CA ALA A 32 0.99 1.18 -17.61
C ALA A 32 -0.08 1.65 -16.61
N ALA A 33 0.30 1.95 -15.36
CA ALA A 33 -0.64 2.41 -14.34
C ALA A 33 -1.35 3.71 -14.74
N VAL A 34 -0.59 4.69 -15.27
CA VAL A 34 -1.16 5.96 -15.75
C VAL A 34 -2.07 5.72 -16.96
N SER A 35 -1.70 4.84 -17.90
CA SER A 35 -2.54 4.53 -19.06
C SER A 35 -3.88 3.92 -18.67
N ILE A 36 -3.88 3.01 -17.68
CA ILE A 36 -5.10 2.39 -17.15
C ILE A 36 -5.97 3.45 -16.46
N TRP A 37 -5.36 4.32 -15.65
CA TRP A 37 -6.07 5.41 -14.99
C TRP A 37 -6.71 6.38 -15.99
N VAL A 38 -5.96 6.81 -17.02
CA VAL A 38 -6.48 7.69 -18.08
C VAL A 38 -7.61 7.02 -18.86
N PHE A 39 -7.48 5.73 -19.18
CA PHE A 39 -8.52 4.98 -19.86
C PHE A 39 -9.82 4.96 -19.07
N TYR A 40 -9.76 4.63 -17.77
CA TYR A 40 -10.94 4.60 -16.91
C TYR A 40 -11.52 5.99 -16.62
N ALA A 41 -10.67 7.00 -16.43
CA ALA A 41 -11.12 8.33 -16.02
C ALA A 41 -11.73 9.15 -17.16
N PHE A 42 -11.32 8.93 -18.41
CA PHE A 42 -11.72 9.79 -19.53
C PHE A 42 -12.30 9.06 -20.74
N ILE A 43 -11.94 7.79 -20.98
CA ILE A 43 -12.29 7.10 -22.23
C ILE A 43 -13.55 6.24 -22.05
N VAL A 44 -13.69 5.54 -20.91
CA VAL A 44 -14.80 4.61 -20.68
C VAL A 44 -16.16 5.31 -20.72
N ASP A 45 -16.28 6.50 -20.15
CA ASP A 45 -17.54 7.26 -20.12
C ASP A 45 -17.91 7.88 -21.48
N LEU A 46 -16.97 7.95 -22.42
CA LEU A 46 -17.19 8.46 -23.77
C LEU A 46 -17.56 7.36 -24.78
N LEU A 47 -17.46 6.09 -24.37
CA LEU A 47 -17.77 4.93 -25.22
C LEU A 47 -19.29 4.63 -25.25
N PRO A 48 -19.79 3.99 -26.33
CA PRO A 48 -21.16 3.48 -26.36
C PRO A 48 -21.43 2.51 -25.19
N TYR A 49 -22.63 2.55 -24.63
CA TYR A 49 -23.03 1.78 -23.43
C TYR A 49 -22.69 0.28 -23.50
N GLU A 50 -22.91 -0.36 -24.65
CA GLU A 50 -22.58 -1.77 -24.91
C GLU A 50 -21.08 -2.06 -24.71
N VAL A 51 -20.22 -1.17 -25.19
CA VAL A 51 -18.76 -1.34 -25.12
C VAL A 51 -18.26 -0.97 -23.71
N ALA A 52 -18.77 0.12 -23.13
CA ALA A 52 -18.41 0.55 -21.79
C ALA A 52 -18.78 -0.51 -20.73
N SER A 53 -19.98 -1.08 -20.82
CA SER A 53 -20.45 -2.12 -19.90
C SER A 53 -19.65 -3.43 -20.02
N PHE A 54 -19.17 -3.79 -21.21
CA PHE A 54 -18.22 -4.89 -21.38
C PHE A 54 -16.94 -4.64 -20.59
N PHE A 55 -16.30 -3.47 -20.75
CA PHE A 55 -15.06 -3.15 -20.03
C PHE A 55 -15.25 -3.07 -18.52
N GLN A 56 -16.32 -2.42 -18.05
CA GLN A 56 -16.61 -2.32 -16.61
C GLN A 56 -16.90 -3.68 -15.97
N LYS A 57 -17.50 -4.61 -16.71
CA LYS A 57 -17.76 -5.97 -16.21
C LYS A 57 -16.52 -6.84 -16.21
N TRP A 58 -15.67 -6.70 -17.22
CA TRP A 58 -14.45 -7.50 -17.37
C TRP A 58 -13.29 -6.99 -16.51
N MET A 59 -13.22 -5.68 -16.30
CA MET A 59 -12.23 -5.02 -15.47
C MET A 59 -12.92 -3.92 -14.65
N PRO A 60 -13.54 -4.26 -13.52
CA PRO A 60 -14.14 -3.26 -12.65
C PRO A 60 -13.08 -2.27 -12.13
N ALA A 61 -13.42 -0.98 -12.07
CA ALA A 61 -12.52 0.05 -11.55
C ALA A 61 -12.11 -0.21 -10.08
N SER A 62 -12.98 -0.83 -9.28
CA SER A 62 -12.68 -1.27 -7.92
C SER A 62 -11.54 -2.28 -7.87
N THR A 63 -11.59 -3.31 -8.72
CA THR A 63 -10.54 -4.34 -8.82
C THR A 63 -9.21 -3.75 -9.27
N VAL A 64 -9.24 -2.78 -10.20
CA VAL A 64 -8.03 -2.04 -10.60
C VAL A 64 -7.44 -1.31 -9.40
N ASN A 65 -8.25 -0.55 -8.65
CA ASN A 65 -7.79 0.17 -7.46
C ASN A 65 -7.21 -0.78 -6.40
N GLU A 66 -7.90 -1.88 -6.10
CA GLU A 66 -7.42 -2.89 -5.15
C GLU A 66 -6.08 -3.49 -5.61
N SER A 67 -5.94 -3.82 -6.90
CA SER A 67 -4.69 -4.34 -7.45
C SER A 67 -3.54 -3.34 -7.30
N LEU A 68 -3.78 -2.03 -7.49
CA LEU A 68 -2.78 -0.99 -7.29
C LEU A 68 -2.37 -0.90 -5.82
N VAL A 69 -3.32 -1.02 -4.88
CA VAL A 69 -3.01 -1.08 -3.44
C VAL A 69 -2.12 -2.28 -3.12
N TRP A 70 -2.42 -3.46 -3.67
CA TRP A 70 -1.56 -4.64 -3.52
C TRP A 70 -0.18 -4.47 -4.13
N VAL A 71 -0.05 -3.75 -5.26
CA VAL A 71 1.26 -3.45 -5.85
C VAL A 71 2.05 -2.48 -4.96
N ILE A 72 1.42 -1.44 -4.41
CA ILE A 72 2.08 -0.52 -3.47
C ILE A 72 2.53 -1.29 -2.22
N CYS A 73 1.69 -2.18 -1.70
CA CYS A 73 2.01 -3.09 -0.60
C CYS A 73 3.23 -3.97 -0.93
N ALA A 74 3.25 -4.62 -2.09
CA ALA A 74 4.36 -5.46 -2.54
C ALA A 74 5.66 -4.65 -2.73
N LEU A 75 5.58 -3.43 -3.25
CA LEU A 75 6.72 -2.52 -3.36
C LEU A 75 7.25 -2.10 -1.98
N GLY A 76 6.36 -1.81 -1.03
CA GLY A 76 6.72 -1.52 0.37
C GLY A 76 7.46 -2.68 1.02
N LEU A 77 6.93 -3.91 0.88
CA LEU A 77 7.56 -5.12 1.41
C LEU A 77 8.92 -5.40 0.77
N ASN A 78 9.04 -5.19 -0.55
CA ASN A 78 10.31 -5.32 -1.27
C ASN A 78 11.36 -4.32 -0.75
N ILE A 79 10.93 -3.12 -0.33
CA ILE A 79 11.86 -2.15 0.23
C ILE A 79 12.40 -2.61 1.59
N VAL A 80 11.52 -3.07 2.48
CA VAL A 80 11.90 -3.48 3.83
C VAL A 80 12.72 -4.76 3.81
N VAL A 81 12.20 -5.84 3.22
CA VAL A 81 12.89 -7.14 3.23
C VAL A 81 14.04 -7.18 2.24
N GLY A 82 13.90 -6.53 1.08
CA GLY A 82 14.90 -6.55 0.02
C GLY A 82 16.11 -5.63 0.29
N TYR A 83 15.89 -4.39 0.71
CA TYR A 83 16.99 -3.44 0.96
C TYR A 83 17.46 -3.39 2.41
N ALA A 84 16.57 -3.53 3.41
CA ALA A 84 16.98 -3.52 4.81
C ALA A 84 17.44 -4.90 5.31
N GLY A 85 17.04 -5.98 4.63
CA GLY A 85 17.50 -7.35 4.91
C GLY A 85 17.03 -7.92 6.26
N LEU A 86 16.05 -7.30 6.89
CA LEU A 86 15.45 -7.72 8.16
C LEU A 86 14.13 -8.45 7.91
N LEU A 87 13.86 -9.46 8.74
CA LEU A 87 12.58 -10.16 8.75
C LEU A 87 11.54 -9.23 9.39
N ASP A 88 10.67 -8.65 8.57
CA ASP A 88 9.57 -7.79 9.00
C ASP A 88 8.24 -8.54 8.88
N LEU A 89 7.76 -9.09 10.00
CA LEU A 89 6.43 -9.69 10.13
C LEU A 89 5.36 -8.68 10.53
N GLY A 90 5.75 -7.44 10.88
CA GLY A 90 4.87 -6.39 11.36
C GLY A 90 4.32 -5.49 10.25
N PHE A 91 4.74 -5.68 8.99
CA PHE A 91 4.36 -4.83 7.85
C PHE A 91 2.83 -4.63 7.74
N VAL A 92 2.05 -5.70 7.91
CA VAL A 92 0.58 -5.69 7.77
C VAL A 92 -0.09 -4.77 8.80
N ALA A 93 0.49 -4.64 10.00
CA ALA A 93 -0.04 -3.77 11.04
C ALA A 93 0.08 -2.28 10.67
N PHE A 94 1.19 -1.87 10.07
CA PHE A 94 1.33 -0.49 9.57
C PHE A 94 0.43 -0.23 8.37
N TRP A 95 0.24 -1.22 7.49
CA TRP A 95 -0.71 -1.13 6.40
C TRP A 95 -2.15 -0.96 6.91
N ALA A 96 -2.55 -1.72 7.95
CA ALA A 96 -3.85 -1.57 8.61
C ALA A 96 -4.02 -0.18 9.23
N ILE A 97 -3.05 0.29 10.03
CA ILE A 97 -3.12 1.63 10.68
C ILE A 97 -3.28 2.74 9.62
N GLY A 98 -2.53 2.68 8.52
CA GLY A 98 -2.64 3.63 7.42
C GLY A 98 -4.00 3.56 6.71
N GLY A 99 -4.50 2.35 6.44
CA GLY A 99 -5.81 2.13 5.82
C GLY A 99 -6.97 2.64 6.67
N TYR A 100 -6.98 2.32 7.96
CA TYR A 100 -7.98 2.84 8.91
C TYR A 100 -7.90 4.35 9.06
N SER A 101 -6.69 4.92 9.10
CA SER A 101 -6.52 6.39 9.10
C SER A 101 -7.13 7.02 7.85
N ALA A 102 -6.91 6.44 6.67
CA ALA A 102 -7.52 6.92 5.44
C ALA A 102 -9.06 6.80 5.46
N GLY A 103 -9.60 5.69 5.96
CA GLY A 103 -11.04 5.50 6.15
C GLY A 103 -11.66 6.53 7.09
N TRP A 104 -11.00 6.81 8.22
CA TRP A 104 -11.45 7.79 9.22
C TRP A 104 -11.47 9.23 8.71
N PHE A 105 -10.52 9.64 7.86
CA PHE A 105 -10.39 11.03 7.40
C PHE A 105 -10.94 11.30 5.99
N MET A 106 -11.39 10.27 5.26
CA MET A 106 -11.97 10.39 3.91
C MET A 106 -13.40 9.83 3.80
N SER A 107 -13.96 9.28 4.87
CA SER A 107 -15.30 8.67 4.90
C SER A 107 -16.24 9.39 5.87
N ASP A 108 -17.52 9.03 5.78
CA ASP A 108 -18.59 9.52 6.66
C ASP A 108 -18.54 8.94 8.08
N PHE A 109 -17.45 8.25 8.44
CA PHE A 109 -17.29 7.50 9.69
C PHE A 109 -17.62 8.33 10.94
N PHE A 110 -17.25 9.61 10.96
CA PHE A 110 -17.57 10.52 12.07
C PHE A 110 -18.76 11.42 11.72
N HIS A 111 -19.97 10.85 11.64
CA HIS A 111 -21.21 11.60 11.35
C HIS A 111 -21.50 12.76 12.33
N GLN A 112 -20.89 12.75 13.52
CA GLN A 112 -21.05 13.76 14.57
C GLN A 112 -20.20 15.02 14.34
N VAL A 113 -19.17 14.96 13.48
CA VAL A 113 -18.19 16.03 13.26
C VAL A 113 -18.11 16.36 11.78
N ASN A 114 -18.44 17.60 11.41
CA ASN A 114 -18.45 18.05 10.01
C ASN A 114 -17.22 18.94 9.74
N ILE A 115 -16.12 18.34 9.26
CA ILE A 115 -14.89 19.06 8.93
C ILE A 115 -14.53 18.75 7.47
N HIS A 116 -14.63 19.77 6.62
CA HIS A 116 -14.30 19.70 5.20
C HIS A 116 -13.07 20.54 4.90
N VAL A 117 -11.96 19.91 4.49
CA VAL A 117 -10.72 20.61 4.16
C VAL A 117 -10.20 20.15 2.79
N GLY A 118 -10.45 20.97 1.76
CA GLY A 118 -9.94 20.76 0.40
C GLY A 118 -10.47 19.49 -0.29
N SER A 119 -11.61 18.95 0.16
CA SER A 119 -12.25 17.77 -0.42
C SER A 119 -13.12 18.13 -1.63
N THR A 120 -13.22 17.20 -2.58
CA THR A 120 -14.12 17.24 -3.75
C THR A 120 -15.56 16.80 -3.43
N SER A 121 -15.84 16.38 -2.19
CA SER A 121 -17.18 15.96 -1.74
C SER A 121 -18.11 17.15 -1.48
N PRO A 122 -19.43 17.07 -1.79
CA PRO A 122 -20.39 18.10 -1.44
C PRO A 122 -20.40 18.38 0.07
N ALA A 123 -20.30 19.65 0.48
CA ALA A 123 -20.26 20.08 1.89
C ALA A 123 -21.52 19.73 2.72
N THR A 124 -22.52 19.10 2.10
CA THR A 124 -23.78 18.65 2.71
C THR A 124 -23.64 17.28 3.38
N GLN A 125 -22.55 16.55 3.15
CA GLN A 125 -22.36 15.21 3.71
C GLN A 125 -21.72 15.29 5.10
N ASN A 126 -22.28 14.57 6.07
CA ASN A 126 -21.83 14.62 7.46
C ASN A 126 -20.67 13.64 7.66
N GLY A 127 -19.47 14.19 7.85
CA GLY A 127 -18.25 13.43 8.09
C GLY A 127 -17.01 14.30 8.11
N ILE A 128 -15.86 13.63 8.25
CA ILE A 128 -14.55 14.26 8.10
C ILE A 128 -14.06 13.96 6.69
N HIS A 129 -13.93 15.01 5.87
CA HIS A 129 -13.50 14.89 4.48
C HIS A 129 -12.27 15.77 4.24
N PHE A 130 -11.10 15.14 4.26
CA PHE A 130 -9.85 15.77 3.86
C PHE A 130 -9.48 15.44 2.40
N SER A 131 -8.73 16.34 1.77
CA SER A 131 -8.10 16.05 0.46
C SER A 131 -7.19 14.81 0.55
N PHE A 132 -7.08 14.06 -0.55
CA PHE A 132 -6.19 12.90 -0.68
C PHE A 132 -4.75 13.20 -0.21
N TRP A 133 -4.20 14.34 -0.62
CA TRP A 133 -2.84 14.75 -0.25
C TRP A 133 -2.70 15.06 1.24
N GLY A 134 -3.73 15.64 1.86
CA GLY A 134 -3.74 15.90 3.30
C GLY A 134 -3.77 14.60 4.11
N VAL A 135 -4.61 13.65 3.70
CA VAL A 135 -4.70 12.34 4.36
C VAL A 135 -3.43 11.53 4.19
N LEU A 136 -2.74 11.62 3.06
CA LEU A 136 -1.44 10.97 2.86
C LEU A 136 -0.43 11.43 3.93
N ILE A 137 -0.35 12.74 4.20
CA ILE A 137 0.55 13.29 5.23
C ILE A 137 0.11 12.88 6.63
N ILE A 138 -1.19 13.01 6.95
CA ILE A 138 -1.73 12.65 8.27
C ILE A 138 -1.51 11.16 8.55
N GLY A 139 -1.83 10.28 7.60
CA GLY A 139 -1.62 8.85 7.70
C GLY A 139 -0.14 8.49 7.88
N ALA A 140 0.77 9.17 7.15
CA ALA A 140 2.20 8.99 7.33
C ALA A 140 2.68 9.40 8.74
N LEU A 141 2.16 10.51 9.28
CA LEU A 141 2.47 10.97 10.63
C LEU A 141 1.94 10.01 11.70
N ILE A 142 0.72 9.50 11.55
CA ILE A 142 0.15 8.50 12.46
C ILE A 142 0.98 7.23 12.43
N CYS A 143 1.30 6.70 11.25
CA CYS A 143 2.15 5.51 11.11
C CYS A 143 3.54 5.74 11.72
N ALA A 144 4.14 6.92 11.51
CA ALA A 144 5.43 7.27 12.10
C ALA A 144 5.36 7.34 13.64
N ALA A 145 4.29 7.91 14.20
CA ALA A 145 4.08 7.98 15.65
C ALA A 145 3.97 6.57 16.27
N PHE A 146 3.11 5.71 15.72
CA PHE A 146 3.01 4.31 16.16
C PHE A 146 4.33 3.55 15.96
N GLY A 147 5.02 3.81 14.85
CA GLY A 147 6.33 3.22 14.57
C GLY A 147 7.39 3.60 15.59
N VAL A 148 7.42 4.84 16.05
CA VAL A 148 8.33 5.29 17.13
C VAL A 148 7.94 4.66 18.47
N ILE A 149 6.65 4.64 18.80
CA ILE A 149 6.14 4.09 20.07
C ILE A 149 6.50 2.61 20.22
N ILE A 150 6.38 1.82 19.15
CA ILE A 150 6.66 0.38 19.16
C ILE A 150 8.13 0.07 18.81
N GLY A 151 8.77 0.89 17.97
CA GLY A 151 10.18 0.76 17.59
C GLY A 151 11.14 1.04 18.74
N ALA A 152 10.88 2.06 19.56
CA ALA A 152 11.74 2.41 20.69
C ALA A 152 11.95 1.27 21.71
N PRO A 153 10.92 0.53 22.17
CA PRO A 153 11.11 -0.60 23.08
C PRO A 153 11.72 -1.84 22.41
N THR A 154 11.45 -2.07 21.12
CA THR A 154 11.93 -3.26 20.40
C THR A 154 13.42 -3.23 20.11
N LEU A 155 14.01 -2.05 19.91
CA LEU A 155 15.47 -1.88 19.74
C LEU A 155 16.31 -2.37 20.94
N ARG A 156 15.69 -2.57 22.11
CA ARG A 156 16.35 -3.09 23.32
C ARG A 156 16.35 -4.63 23.41
N LEU A 157 15.72 -5.32 22.46
CA LEU A 157 15.54 -6.77 22.46
C LEU A 157 16.60 -7.49 21.61
N LYS A 158 16.95 -8.73 21.99
CA LYS A 158 17.87 -9.58 21.22
C LYS A 158 17.13 -10.27 20.05
N SER A 159 17.86 -10.65 19.00
CA SER A 159 17.35 -11.15 17.70
C SER A 159 16.07 -12.00 17.75
N ASP A 160 16.01 -12.98 18.65
CA ASP A 160 14.87 -13.91 18.73
C ASP A 160 13.62 -13.28 19.36
N TYR A 161 13.83 -12.37 20.31
CA TYR A 161 12.76 -11.60 20.94
C TYR A 161 12.25 -10.48 20.04
N LEU A 162 13.12 -9.91 19.20
CA LEU A 162 12.74 -8.89 18.23
C LEU A 162 11.74 -9.46 17.21
N ALA A 163 12.04 -10.65 16.66
CA ALA A 163 11.16 -11.33 15.70
C ALA A 163 9.78 -11.64 16.30
N LEU A 164 9.73 -12.14 17.53
CA LEU A 164 8.47 -12.43 18.23
C LEU A 164 7.60 -11.17 18.40
N VAL A 165 8.19 -10.02 18.73
CA VAL A 165 7.42 -8.79 18.89
C VAL A 165 6.87 -8.29 17.55
N THR A 166 7.62 -8.43 16.45
CA THR A 166 7.10 -8.04 15.12
C THR A 166 5.92 -8.91 14.67
N LEU A 167 5.95 -10.22 14.96
CA LEU A 167 4.82 -11.12 14.71
C LEU A 167 3.63 -10.74 15.59
N GLY A 168 3.85 -10.58 16.90
CA GLY A 168 2.81 -10.20 17.84
C GLY A 168 2.15 -8.88 17.44
N PHE A 169 2.93 -7.87 17.07
CA PHE A 169 2.40 -6.60 16.56
C PHE A 169 1.60 -6.77 15.26
N GLY A 170 2.13 -7.55 14.31
CA GLY A 170 1.47 -7.89 13.05
C GLY A 170 0.10 -8.55 13.23
N GLU A 171 -0.07 -9.36 14.27
CA GLU A 171 -1.33 -10.03 14.59
C GLU A 171 -2.26 -9.17 15.47
N ILE A 172 -1.72 -8.43 16.45
CA ILE A 172 -2.53 -7.66 17.41
C ILE A 172 -3.31 -6.54 16.72
N ILE A 173 -2.69 -5.81 15.78
CA ILE A 173 -3.32 -4.62 15.19
C ILE A 173 -4.59 -4.98 14.38
N PRO A 174 -4.57 -5.95 13.44
CA PRO A 174 -5.79 -6.38 12.77
C PRO A 174 -6.87 -6.86 13.74
N GLN A 175 -6.49 -7.57 14.80
CA GLN A 175 -7.45 -8.05 15.81
C GLN A 175 -8.09 -6.92 16.60
N ILE A 176 -7.36 -5.86 16.94
CA ILE A 176 -7.92 -4.67 17.61
C ILE A 176 -9.00 -4.03 16.74
N PHE A 177 -8.75 -3.90 15.44
CA PHE A 177 -9.71 -3.31 14.54
C PHE A 177 -10.91 -4.24 14.26
N TYR A 178 -10.68 -5.55 14.14
CA TYR A 178 -11.76 -6.51 13.95
C TYR A 178 -12.70 -6.58 15.16
N ASN A 179 -12.14 -6.51 16.38
CA ASN A 179 -12.92 -6.50 17.62
C ASN A 179 -13.26 -5.07 18.10
N GLY A 180 -13.02 -4.06 17.27
CA GLY A 180 -13.13 -2.64 17.60
C GLY A 180 -14.55 -2.08 17.65
N GLU A 181 -15.56 -2.93 17.55
CA GLU A 181 -16.97 -2.50 17.47
C GLU A 181 -17.50 -1.91 18.78
N ASN A 182 -16.93 -2.30 19.92
CA ASN A 182 -17.32 -1.75 21.23
C ASN A 182 -16.12 -1.59 22.16
N ILE A 183 -15.23 -0.64 21.83
CA ILE A 183 -14.16 -0.25 22.74
C ILE A 183 -14.64 0.96 23.53
N ALA A 184 -14.95 0.75 24.81
CA ALA A 184 -15.44 1.80 25.72
C ALA A 184 -16.73 2.51 25.24
N GLY A 185 -17.59 1.82 24.47
CA GLY A 185 -18.83 2.37 23.93
C GLY A 185 -18.69 3.16 22.62
N PHE A 186 -17.48 3.19 22.02
CA PHE A 186 -17.22 3.82 20.72
C PHE A 186 -16.91 2.76 19.66
N ASN A 187 -17.52 2.89 18.47
CA ASN A 187 -17.27 2.01 17.34
C ASN A 187 -16.05 2.53 16.56
N LEU A 188 -14.93 1.81 16.59
CA LEU A 188 -13.71 2.18 15.87
C LEU A 188 -13.60 1.55 14.47
N SER A 189 -14.49 0.61 14.12
CA SER A 189 -14.33 -0.22 12.91
C SER A 189 -15.47 -0.09 11.89
N ASN A 190 -16.72 0.00 12.35
CA ASN A 190 -17.90 -0.12 11.47
C ASN A 190 -18.72 1.17 11.26
N GLY A 191 -18.30 2.31 11.84
CA GLY A 191 -19.06 3.56 11.78
C GLY A 191 -20.24 3.56 12.73
#